data_AF-A0A8C9ECY3-F1
#
_entry.id   AF-A0A8C9ECY3-F1
#
_cell.length_a   1.000
_cell.length_b   1.000
_cell.length_c   1.000
_cell.angle_alpha   90.00
_cell.angle_beta   90.00
_cell.angle_gamma   90.00
#
_symmetry.space_group_name_H-M   'P 1'
#
loop_
_entity.id
_entity.type
_entity.pdbx_description
1 polymer ?
#
loop_
_entity_poly.entity_id
_entity_poly.type
_entity_poly.pdbx_seq_one_letter_code
_entity_poly.pdbx_strand_id
1 'polypeptide(L)'
;MFLEEASQQEKLAKEWCFKPCEIRELSHHEFFMPGLVDTHIHAPQYSFAGSNVDLPLLEWLTKYTFPTEHKFQSIDFAEEVYTRVVRRTLKNGTTTACYFATIHTDSSLLLAEITDKFGQRAFVGKVCMDLNDTVPEYKETTEESIKETERFVSEMLQRNSHISENHDEVKAVKNLYPGYKNYTDVYDKNNLLTNKTVMAHGCYLSEEELDVFRERGASISHCPNSNLSLSSGLLNVPEVLRHGVKIGLGTDVAGGYSSSMLDAIRRAVMVSNMLSVNKINAKSLTLKEVFRLATLGGSQALGLDRQIGNFEVGKEFDALLINPKASDSPIDLFYVDFVGDISEAIIQKFLYLGDDRNIEEVYVSGKQVVPFSSSVKGRINFSAPSPYSALFAS
;
A
#
# COMPACT_ATOMS: atom_id res chain seq x y z
N MET A 1 18.26 -16.08 2.36
CA MET A 1 19.13 -14.99 2.85
C MET A 1 18.98 -14.97 4.36
N PHE A 2 20.07 -14.86 5.11
CA PHE A 2 20.06 -14.81 6.58
C PHE A 2 20.65 -13.47 7.02
N LEU A 3 20.07 -12.86 8.06
CA LEU A 3 20.57 -11.64 8.69
C LEU A 3 21.03 -12.01 10.09
N GLU A 4 22.33 -12.18 10.26
CA GLU A 4 22.92 -12.68 11.51
C GLU A 4 24.20 -11.91 11.83
N GLU A 5 24.60 -11.91 13.10
CA GLU A 5 25.86 -11.28 13.50
C GLU A 5 27.06 -11.94 12.80
N ALA A 6 28.03 -11.13 12.41
CA ALA A 6 29.28 -11.60 11.79
C ALA A 6 30.04 -12.62 12.67
N SER A 7 29.83 -12.57 13.99
CA SER A 7 30.37 -13.52 14.97
C SER A 7 29.93 -14.98 14.73
N GLN A 8 28.82 -15.20 14.00
CA GLN A 8 28.26 -16.53 13.74
C GLN A 8 28.57 -17.09 12.34
N GLN A 9 29.33 -16.36 11.51
CA GLN A 9 29.54 -16.70 10.10
C GLN A 9 30.06 -18.13 9.88
N GLU A 10 31.07 -18.59 10.63
CA GLU A 10 31.62 -19.93 10.46
C GLU A 10 30.62 -21.05 10.80
N LYS A 11 29.76 -20.81 11.80
CA LYS A 11 28.72 -21.76 12.20
C LYS A 11 27.65 -21.84 11.12
N LEU A 12 27.18 -20.70 10.64
CA LEU A 12 26.15 -20.61 9.59
C LEU A 12 26.65 -21.16 8.25
N ALA A 13 27.91 -20.87 7.89
CA ALA A 13 28.54 -21.40 6.69
C ALA A 13 28.57 -22.94 6.70
N LYS A 14 28.83 -23.56 7.86
CA LYS A 14 28.78 -25.02 8.04
C LYS A 14 27.36 -25.57 8.01
N GLU A 15 26.43 -24.89 8.65
CA GLU A 15 25.02 -25.32 8.75
C GLU A 15 24.29 -25.26 7.39
N TRP A 16 24.55 -24.21 6.61
CA TRP A 16 23.86 -23.91 5.36
C TRP A 16 24.71 -24.12 4.10
N CYS A 17 25.92 -24.67 4.26
CA CYS A 17 26.81 -25.08 3.17
C CYS A 17 27.19 -23.96 2.17
N PHE A 18 27.49 -22.76 2.66
CA PHE A 18 28.00 -21.65 1.85
C PHE A 18 29.44 -21.28 2.25
N LYS A 19 30.17 -20.57 1.38
CA LYS A 19 31.52 -20.08 1.69
C LYS A 19 31.44 -18.71 2.37
N PRO A 20 32.27 -18.40 3.38
CA PRO A 20 32.27 -17.08 4.00
C PRO A 20 32.46 -15.91 3.02
N CYS A 21 33.17 -16.11 1.91
CA CYS A 21 33.32 -15.10 0.85
C CYS A 21 32.04 -14.81 0.04
N GLU A 22 30.99 -15.62 0.20
CA GLU A 22 29.67 -15.42 -0.40
C GLU A 22 28.77 -14.54 0.47
N ILE A 23 29.23 -14.19 1.68
CA ILE A 23 28.52 -13.29 2.58
C ILE A 23 28.72 -11.85 2.10
N ARG A 24 27.62 -11.13 1.93
CA ARG A 24 27.64 -9.68 1.78
C ARG A 24 27.70 -9.03 3.15
N GLU A 25 28.80 -8.38 3.46
CA GLU A 25 28.92 -7.51 4.62
C GLU A 25 28.30 -6.14 4.30
N LEU A 26 27.34 -5.72 5.11
CA LEU A 26 26.77 -4.37 5.02
C LEU A 26 27.73 -3.37 5.67
N SER A 27 27.66 -2.11 5.25
CA SER A 27 28.33 -1.05 5.97
C SER A 27 27.73 -0.88 7.38
N HIS A 28 28.52 -0.31 8.29
CA HIS A 28 28.13 -0.08 9.70
C HIS A 28 26.94 0.88 9.88
N HIS A 29 26.50 1.56 8.82
CA HIS A 29 25.38 2.50 8.85
C HIS A 29 24.18 2.00 8.03
N GLU A 30 24.32 0.88 7.33
CA GLU A 30 23.22 0.24 6.61
C GLU A 30 22.49 -0.74 7.50
N PHE A 31 21.19 -0.90 7.24
CA PHE A 31 20.40 -1.93 7.88
C PHE A 31 19.30 -2.42 6.94
N PHE A 32 18.88 -3.66 7.17
CA PHE A 32 17.68 -4.20 6.54
C PHE A 32 16.45 -3.96 7.40
N MET A 33 15.33 -3.69 6.75
CA MET A 33 13.99 -3.76 7.34
C MET A 33 13.04 -4.52 6.42
N PRO A 34 11.93 -5.09 6.93
CA PRO A 34 10.94 -5.71 6.07
C PRO A 34 10.39 -4.72 5.05
N GLY A 35 10.03 -5.24 3.88
CA GLY A 35 9.32 -4.48 2.88
C GLY A 35 8.01 -3.91 3.43
N LEU A 36 7.66 -2.70 2.99
CA LEU A 36 6.44 -2.03 3.42
C LEU A 36 5.24 -2.66 2.69
N VAL A 37 4.11 -2.75 3.41
CA VAL A 37 2.85 -3.35 2.94
C VAL A 37 1.79 -2.27 2.88
N ASP A 38 1.44 -1.84 1.66
CA ASP A 38 0.37 -0.88 1.41
C ASP A 38 -0.96 -1.61 1.23
N THR A 39 -1.83 -1.54 2.24
CA THR A 39 -3.08 -2.30 2.26
C THR A 39 -4.21 -1.66 1.46
N HIS A 40 -4.02 -0.45 0.92
CA HIS A 40 -5.02 0.21 0.09
C HIS A 40 -4.43 1.37 -0.71
N ILE A 41 -4.51 1.27 -2.05
CA ILE A 41 -4.04 2.29 -2.98
C ILE A 41 -4.82 2.23 -4.31
N HIS A 42 -5.27 3.36 -4.86
CA HIS A 42 -5.82 3.41 -6.22
C HIS A 42 -4.73 3.72 -7.24
N ALA A 43 -4.28 2.69 -7.95
CA ALA A 43 -3.31 2.83 -9.03
C ALA A 43 -3.72 3.84 -10.12
N PRO A 44 -4.99 3.90 -10.60
CA PRO A 44 -5.34 4.77 -11.72
C PRO A 44 -5.39 6.25 -11.34
N GLN A 45 -5.39 6.56 -10.05
CA GLN A 45 -5.48 7.93 -9.56
C GLN A 45 -4.10 8.59 -9.43
N TYR A 46 -3.01 7.82 -9.60
CA TYR A 46 -1.65 8.33 -9.43
C TYR A 46 -1.30 9.50 -10.36
N SER A 47 -1.89 9.58 -11.56
CA SER A 47 -1.61 10.66 -12.52
C SER A 47 -2.02 12.05 -12.04
N PHE A 48 -2.89 12.14 -11.03
CA PHE A 48 -3.32 13.41 -10.45
C PHE A 48 -3.07 13.51 -8.94
N ALA A 49 -2.29 12.57 -8.37
CA ALA A 49 -1.91 12.61 -6.96
C ALA A 49 -1.32 13.97 -6.56
N GLY A 50 -1.86 14.57 -5.49
CA GLY A 50 -1.49 15.90 -5.02
C GLY A 50 -2.23 17.06 -5.68
N SER A 51 -3.20 16.82 -6.56
CA SER A 51 -3.97 17.87 -7.22
C SER A 51 -5.27 18.20 -6.48
N ASN A 52 -5.44 19.47 -6.08
CA ASN A 52 -6.71 20.08 -5.63
C ASN A 52 -7.50 19.25 -4.59
N VAL A 53 -6.83 18.87 -3.50
CA VAL A 53 -7.43 18.11 -2.38
C VAL A 53 -8.29 18.98 -1.44
N ASP A 54 -8.44 20.27 -1.72
CA ASP A 54 -9.21 21.23 -0.91
C ASP A 54 -10.74 21.15 -1.15
N LEU A 55 -11.25 19.99 -1.59
CA LEU A 55 -12.66 19.77 -1.92
C LEU A 55 -13.27 18.65 -1.04
N PRO A 56 -14.56 18.72 -0.70
CA PRO A 56 -15.28 17.59 -0.12
C PRO A 56 -15.20 16.34 -1.00
N LEU A 57 -15.20 15.15 -0.40
CA LEU A 57 -15.01 13.85 -1.08
C LEU A 57 -15.87 13.69 -2.36
N LEU A 58 -17.19 13.93 -2.28
CA LEU A 58 -18.09 13.74 -3.43
C LEU A 58 -17.81 14.71 -4.59
N GLU A 59 -17.39 15.94 -4.27
CA GLU A 59 -17.00 16.92 -5.28
C GLU A 59 -15.67 16.54 -5.94
N TRP A 60 -14.72 16.06 -5.13
CA TRP A 60 -13.42 15.57 -5.61
C TRP A 60 -13.59 14.37 -6.56
N LEU A 61 -14.45 13.41 -6.20
CA LEU A 61 -14.76 12.25 -7.05
C LEU A 61 -15.29 12.66 -8.43
N THR A 62 -16.24 13.59 -8.45
CA THR A 62 -16.89 14.07 -9.69
C THR A 62 -15.91 14.87 -10.56
N LYS A 63 -15.07 15.70 -9.94
CA LYS A 63 -14.18 16.62 -10.65
C LYS A 63 -12.88 15.98 -11.14
N TYR A 64 -12.33 15.01 -10.42
CA TYR A 64 -11.00 14.45 -10.70
C TYR A 64 -11.01 12.94 -10.88
N THR A 65 -11.56 12.21 -9.93
CA THR A 65 -11.44 10.75 -9.88
C THR A 65 -12.13 10.09 -11.06
N PHE A 66 -13.46 10.21 -11.20
CA PHE A 66 -14.19 9.53 -12.27
C PHE A 66 -13.76 9.97 -13.67
N PRO A 67 -13.56 11.28 -13.97
CA PRO A 67 -13.04 11.70 -15.27
C PRO A 67 -11.65 11.16 -15.60
N THR A 68 -10.80 10.93 -14.59
CA THR A 68 -9.46 10.37 -14.81
C THR A 68 -9.49 8.87 -14.97
N GLU A 69 -10.22 8.15 -14.11
CA GLU A 69 -10.38 6.70 -14.22
C GLU A 69 -11.08 6.31 -15.53
N HIS A 70 -12.02 7.10 -16.04
CA HIS A 70 -12.65 6.89 -17.34
C HIS A 70 -11.64 6.88 -18.50
N LYS A 71 -10.50 7.58 -18.39
CA LYS A 71 -9.44 7.57 -19.42
C LYS A 71 -8.72 6.22 -19.53
N PHE A 72 -8.88 5.32 -18.56
CA PHE A 72 -8.30 3.97 -18.59
C PHE A 72 -9.00 3.03 -19.57
N GLN A 73 -9.99 3.49 -20.33
CA GLN A 73 -10.38 2.85 -21.59
C GLN A 73 -9.22 2.81 -22.60
N SER A 74 -8.30 3.78 -22.52
CA SER A 74 -7.05 3.78 -23.29
C SER A 74 -6.00 2.94 -22.59
N ILE A 75 -5.62 1.82 -23.23
CA ILE A 75 -4.59 0.92 -22.71
C ILE A 75 -3.21 1.59 -22.63
N ASP A 76 -2.91 2.54 -23.53
CA ASP A 76 -1.65 3.28 -23.51
C ASP A 76 -1.57 4.23 -22.30
N PHE A 77 -2.68 4.89 -21.98
CA PHE A 77 -2.76 5.72 -20.78
C PHE A 77 -2.64 4.87 -19.52
N ALA A 78 -3.30 3.71 -19.50
CA ALA A 78 -3.17 2.74 -18.42
C ALA A 78 -1.72 2.25 -18.24
N GLU A 79 -1.04 1.86 -19.33
CA GLU A 79 0.37 1.42 -19.28
C GLU A 79 1.26 2.51 -18.68
N GLU A 80 1.08 3.77 -19.10
CA GLU A 80 1.86 4.89 -18.57
C GLU A 80 1.66 5.05 -17.06
N VAL A 81 0.41 5.20 -16.60
CA VAL A 81 0.13 5.50 -15.20
C VAL A 81 0.51 4.32 -14.30
N TYR A 82 0.14 3.10 -14.68
CA TYR A 82 0.44 1.89 -13.91
C TYR A 82 1.94 1.60 -13.83
N THR A 83 2.67 1.77 -14.94
CA THR A 83 4.14 1.63 -14.91
C THR A 83 4.78 2.62 -13.94
N ARG A 84 4.26 3.85 -13.89
CA ARG A 84 4.81 4.92 -13.03
C ARG A 84 4.53 4.67 -11.56
N VAL A 85 3.31 4.29 -11.19
CA VAL A 85 2.95 4.05 -9.77
C VAL A 85 3.65 2.80 -9.21
N VAL A 86 3.72 1.70 -9.97
CA VAL A 86 4.42 0.48 -9.54
C VAL A 86 5.90 0.76 -9.32
N ARG A 87 6.56 1.44 -10.27
CA ARG A 87 7.97 1.84 -10.11
C ARG A 87 8.16 2.80 -8.94
N ARG A 88 7.27 3.78 -8.75
CA ARG A 88 7.40 4.76 -7.66
C ARG A 88 7.26 4.09 -6.30
N THR A 89 6.25 3.24 -6.12
CA THR A 89 5.96 2.56 -4.85
C THR A 89 7.07 1.56 -4.51
N LEU A 90 7.55 0.76 -5.47
CA LEU A 90 8.74 -0.10 -5.28
C LEU A 90 9.96 0.71 -4.83
N LYS A 91 10.28 1.82 -5.52
CA LYS A 91 11.40 2.70 -5.14
C LYS A 91 11.22 3.33 -3.75
N ASN A 92 9.98 3.49 -3.27
CA ASN A 92 9.66 3.94 -1.91
C ASN A 92 9.57 2.79 -0.89
N GLY A 93 9.95 1.57 -1.27
CA GLY A 93 10.02 0.41 -0.40
C GLY A 93 8.70 -0.35 -0.21
N THR A 94 7.66 -0.03 -0.96
CA THR A 94 6.41 -0.81 -0.95
C THR A 94 6.59 -2.09 -1.78
N THR A 95 6.88 -3.19 -1.08
CA THR A 95 7.06 -4.52 -1.68
C THR A 95 5.75 -5.24 -1.95
N THR A 96 4.72 -4.94 -1.16
CA THR A 96 3.37 -5.50 -1.29
C THR A 96 2.34 -4.38 -1.35
N ALA A 97 1.46 -4.40 -2.36
CA ALA A 97 0.40 -3.40 -2.52
C ALA A 97 -0.96 -4.04 -2.82
N CYS A 98 -2.03 -3.52 -2.22
CA CYS A 98 -3.41 -3.88 -2.54
C CYS A 98 -4.05 -2.79 -3.41
N TYR A 99 -4.02 -3.01 -4.73
CA TYR A 99 -4.44 -2.04 -5.73
C TYR A 99 -5.93 -2.13 -6.06
N PHE A 100 -6.58 -0.96 -6.03
CA PHE A 100 -7.77 -0.69 -6.82
C PHE A 100 -7.34 -0.26 -8.23
N ALA A 101 -7.87 -0.94 -9.26
CA ALA A 101 -7.75 -0.55 -10.65
C ALA A 101 -8.97 0.29 -11.07
N THR A 102 -9.55 0.06 -12.25
CA THR A 102 -10.78 0.73 -12.72
C THR A 102 -11.86 -0.31 -13.05
N ILE A 103 -13.02 0.13 -13.53
CA ILE A 103 -14.04 -0.78 -14.07
C ILE A 103 -13.57 -1.52 -15.34
N HIS A 104 -12.55 -1.00 -16.04
CA HIS A 104 -12.08 -1.57 -17.29
C HIS A 104 -11.19 -2.81 -17.04
N THR A 105 -11.68 -3.98 -17.43
CA THR A 105 -11.02 -5.27 -17.19
C THR A 105 -9.64 -5.38 -17.85
N ASP A 106 -9.51 -5.00 -19.13
CA ASP A 106 -8.23 -5.15 -19.86
C ASP A 106 -7.12 -4.29 -19.25
N SER A 107 -7.44 -3.05 -18.85
CA SER A 107 -6.52 -2.19 -18.12
C SER A 107 -6.19 -2.74 -16.73
N SER A 108 -7.16 -3.35 -16.05
CA SER A 108 -6.92 -4.00 -14.75
C SER A 108 -5.99 -5.21 -14.87
N LEU A 109 -6.15 -6.04 -15.91
CA LEU A 109 -5.24 -7.14 -16.24
C LEU A 109 -3.84 -6.63 -16.59
N LEU A 110 -3.74 -5.51 -17.31
CA LEU A 110 -2.46 -4.86 -17.60
C LEU A 110 -1.74 -4.42 -16.31
N LEU A 111 -2.45 -3.92 -15.30
CA LEU A 111 -1.81 -3.62 -14.01
C LEU A 111 -1.19 -4.87 -13.39
N ALA A 112 -1.88 -6.02 -13.43
CA ALA A 112 -1.32 -7.28 -12.96
C ALA A 112 -0.05 -7.68 -13.73
N GLU A 113 -0.05 -7.55 -15.06
CA GLU A 113 1.15 -7.79 -15.90
C GLU A 113 2.31 -6.86 -15.53
N ILE A 114 2.02 -5.59 -15.25
CA ILE A 114 3.02 -4.61 -14.86
C ILE A 114 3.59 -4.94 -13.48
N THR A 115 2.76 -5.33 -12.51
CA THR A 115 3.25 -5.75 -11.18
C THR A 115 4.14 -6.98 -11.26
N ASP A 116 3.77 -7.99 -12.05
CA ASP A 116 4.59 -9.18 -12.30
C ASP A 116 5.91 -8.81 -13.00
N LYS A 117 5.84 -7.98 -14.05
CA LYS A 117 7.02 -7.49 -14.80
C LYS A 117 8.04 -6.79 -13.91
N PHE A 118 7.58 -5.98 -12.95
CA PHE A 118 8.46 -5.27 -12.01
C PHE A 118 8.75 -6.09 -10.73
N GLY A 119 8.17 -7.27 -10.59
CA GLY A 119 8.38 -8.18 -9.46
C GLY A 119 7.78 -7.68 -8.14
N GLN A 120 6.75 -6.83 -8.18
CA GLN A 120 6.04 -6.39 -6.97
C GLN A 120 5.00 -7.45 -6.59
N ARG A 121 4.92 -7.79 -5.29
CA ARG A 121 3.79 -8.57 -4.79
C ARG A 121 2.56 -7.68 -4.77
N ALA A 122 1.45 -8.13 -5.34
CA ALA A 122 0.27 -7.29 -5.38
C ALA A 122 -1.04 -8.09 -5.34
N PHE A 123 -2.06 -7.48 -4.75
CA PHE A 123 -3.46 -7.77 -5.07
C PHE A 123 -3.90 -6.71 -6.09
N VAL A 124 -4.57 -7.13 -7.16
CA VAL A 124 -5.12 -6.23 -8.17
C VAL A 124 -6.61 -6.52 -8.29
N GLY A 125 -7.44 -5.51 -8.03
CA GLY A 125 -8.90 -5.62 -8.14
C GLY A 125 -9.46 -4.75 -9.27
N LYS A 126 -10.18 -5.37 -10.21
CA LYS A 126 -11.14 -4.67 -11.08
C LYS A 126 -12.23 -4.06 -10.20
N VAL A 127 -12.51 -2.78 -10.37
CA VAL A 127 -13.61 -2.11 -9.68
C VAL A 127 -14.94 -2.56 -10.26
N CYS A 128 -15.95 -2.72 -9.42
CA CYS A 128 -17.32 -3.04 -9.82
C CYS A 128 -18.24 -1.89 -9.42
N MET A 129 -18.82 -1.20 -10.40
CA MET A 129 -19.71 -0.06 -10.13
C MET A 129 -20.79 0.06 -11.20
N ASP A 130 -22.03 -0.26 -10.82
CA ASP A 130 -23.21 -0.17 -11.69
C ASP A 130 -24.14 1.02 -11.37
N LEU A 131 -23.82 1.77 -10.32
CA LEU A 131 -24.53 2.98 -9.90
C LEU A 131 -23.56 4.16 -9.81
N ASN A 132 -23.75 5.13 -10.70
CA ASN A 132 -23.04 6.41 -10.70
C ASN A 132 -23.91 7.47 -11.40
N ASP A 133 -24.72 8.18 -10.63
CA ASP A 133 -25.60 9.23 -11.18
C ASP A 133 -24.83 10.54 -11.42
N THR A 134 -23.71 10.74 -10.72
CA THR A 134 -22.86 11.93 -10.85
C THR A 134 -22.05 11.96 -12.14
N VAL A 135 -21.57 10.80 -12.60
CA VAL A 135 -20.82 10.65 -13.87
C VAL A 135 -21.34 9.42 -14.61
N PRO A 136 -22.48 9.55 -15.33
CA PRO A 136 -23.18 8.42 -15.94
C PRO A 136 -22.37 7.64 -16.98
N GLU A 137 -21.32 8.23 -17.54
CA GLU A 137 -20.41 7.61 -18.52
C GLU A 137 -19.38 6.66 -17.88
N TYR A 138 -19.20 6.75 -16.55
CA TYR A 138 -18.27 5.91 -15.80
C TYR A 138 -19.03 5.01 -14.83
N LYS A 139 -19.69 3.99 -15.40
CA LYS A 139 -20.33 2.85 -14.73
C LYS A 139 -20.54 1.72 -15.72
N GLU A 140 -20.74 0.52 -15.20
CA GLU A 140 -21.16 -0.66 -15.95
C GLU A 140 -22.68 -0.86 -15.78
N THR A 141 -23.27 -1.77 -16.54
CA THR A 141 -24.54 -2.39 -16.08
C THR A 141 -24.25 -3.48 -15.05
N THR A 142 -25.21 -3.87 -14.22
CA THR A 142 -25.03 -5.01 -13.29
C THR A 142 -24.62 -6.29 -14.02
N GLU A 143 -25.24 -6.58 -15.17
CA GLU A 143 -24.93 -7.76 -15.99
C GLU A 143 -23.51 -7.71 -16.56
N GLU A 144 -23.10 -6.55 -17.07
CA GLU A 144 -21.74 -6.31 -17.57
C GLU A 144 -20.70 -6.45 -16.45
N SER A 145 -20.93 -5.81 -15.30
CA SER A 145 -20.06 -5.87 -14.14
C SER A 145 -19.83 -7.31 -13.66
N ILE A 146 -20.89 -8.12 -13.58
CA ILE A 146 -20.81 -9.55 -13.27
C ILE A 146 -19.94 -10.28 -14.28
N LYS A 147 -20.27 -10.17 -15.57
CA LYS A 147 -19.58 -10.87 -16.66
C LYS A 147 -18.10 -10.50 -16.73
N GLU A 148 -17.78 -9.21 -16.64
CA GLU A 148 -16.41 -8.71 -16.74
C GLU A 148 -15.58 -9.04 -15.49
N THR A 149 -16.21 -9.15 -14.31
CA THR A 149 -15.55 -9.63 -13.10
C THR A 149 -15.24 -11.12 -13.19
N GLU A 150 -16.17 -11.94 -13.66
CA GLU A 150 -15.92 -13.36 -13.92
C GLU A 150 -14.78 -13.54 -14.94
N ARG A 151 -14.74 -12.72 -16.00
CA ARG A 151 -13.63 -12.71 -16.96
C ARG A 151 -12.31 -12.34 -16.30
N PHE A 152 -12.28 -11.25 -15.54
CA PHE A 152 -11.07 -10.80 -14.83
C PHE A 152 -10.51 -11.91 -13.93
N VAL A 153 -11.35 -12.53 -13.11
CA VAL A 153 -10.96 -13.61 -12.19
C VAL A 153 -10.44 -14.83 -12.98
N SER A 154 -11.15 -15.25 -14.02
CA SER A 154 -10.76 -16.38 -14.87
C SER A 154 -9.38 -16.15 -15.51
N GLU A 155 -9.14 -14.97 -16.06
CA GLU A 155 -7.84 -14.63 -16.68
C GLU A 155 -6.71 -14.52 -15.64
N MET A 156 -6.98 -13.96 -14.46
CA MET A 156 -6.02 -13.92 -13.36
C MET A 156 -5.61 -15.32 -12.88
N LEU A 157 -6.58 -16.24 -12.75
CA LEU A 157 -6.34 -17.63 -12.38
C LEU A 157 -5.53 -18.39 -13.44
N GLN A 158 -5.82 -18.18 -14.73
CA GLN A 158 -5.08 -18.81 -15.83
C GLN A 158 -3.61 -18.37 -15.89
N ARG A 159 -3.30 -17.17 -15.41
CA ARG A 159 -1.94 -16.59 -15.41
C ARG A 159 -1.04 -17.12 -14.29
N ASN A 160 -1.45 -18.14 -13.53
CA ASN A 160 -0.73 -18.68 -12.36
C ASN A 160 -0.40 -17.63 -11.28
N SER A 161 -1.16 -16.53 -11.23
CA SER A 161 -1.12 -15.62 -10.09
C SER A 161 -1.87 -16.29 -8.93
N HIS A 162 -1.25 -16.38 -7.75
CA HIS A 162 -1.87 -16.94 -6.55
C HIS A 162 -3.03 -16.03 -6.08
N ILE A 163 -4.18 -16.09 -6.75
CA ILE A 163 -5.37 -15.32 -6.37
C ILE A 163 -6.32 -16.16 -5.52
N SER A 164 -6.86 -15.53 -4.49
CA SER A 164 -7.94 -16.04 -3.66
C SER A 164 -9.26 -15.90 -4.42
N GLU A 165 -9.88 -17.04 -4.69
CA GLU A 165 -11.14 -17.20 -5.42
C GLU A 165 -12.34 -17.16 -4.44
N ASN A 166 -13.36 -16.34 -4.73
CA ASN A 166 -14.72 -16.62 -4.27
C ASN A 166 -15.77 -16.14 -5.29
N HIS A 167 -16.44 -17.09 -5.95
CA HIS A 167 -17.54 -16.84 -6.89
C HIS A 167 -18.81 -16.26 -6.22
N ASP A 168 -18.90 -16.27 -4.89
CA ASP A 168 -20.08 -15.76 -4.16
C ASP A 168 -20.15 -14.22 -4.06
N GLU A 169 -19.02 -13.52 -4.25
CA GLU A 169 -18.93 -12.05 -4.22
C GLU A 169 -19.71 -11.39 -5.37
N VAL A 170 -19.74 -12.03 -6.54
CA VAL A 170 -20.40 -11.54 -7.75
C VAL A 170 -21.94 -11.49 -7.61
N LYS A 171 -22.53 -12.26 -6.68
CA LYS A 171 -23.99 -12.33 -6.46
C LYS A 171 -24.52 -11.26 -5.50
N ALA A 172 -23.65 -10.50 -4.82
CA ALA A 172 -24.00 -9.61 -3.71
C ALA A 172 -24.51 -8.21 -4.12
N VAL A 173 -24.60 -7.89 -5.41
CA VAL A 173 -24.90 -6.53 -5.88
C VAL A 173 -26.37 -6.39 -6.25
N LYS A 174 -27.25 -6.10 -5.28
CA LYS A 174 -28.62 -5.61 -5.55
C LYS A 174 -29.18 -4.68 -4.47
N ASN A 175 -29.28 -3.38 -4.83
CA ASN A 175 -30.11 -2.29 -4.25
C ASN A 175 -29.43 -1.33 -3.26
N LEU A 176 -29.86 -0.06 -3.28
CA LEU A 176 -29.73 0.84 -2.12
C LEU A 176 -30.53 0.23 -0.96
N TYR A 177 -29.93 0.16 0.22
CA TYR A 177 -30.25 -0.82 1.25
C TYR A 177 -30.90 -0.21 2.51
N PRO A 178 -32.18 0.25 2.47
CA PRO A 178 -32.83 0.85 3.65
C PRO A 178 -33.15 -0.16 4.77
N GLY A 179 -33.00 -1.47 4.52
CA GLY A 179 -33.29 -2.54 5.47
C GLY A 179 -32.11 -2.99 6.36
N TYR A 180 -30.95 -2.33 6.25
CA TYR A 180 -29.73 -2.72 6.96
C TYR A 180 -29.48 -1.79 8.14
N LYS A 181 -28.90 -2.35 9.21
CA LYS A 181 -28.73 -1.65 10.49
C LYS A 181 -27.71 -0.52 10.42
N ASN A 182 -26.59 -0.76 9.75
CA ASN A 182 -25.45 0.15 9.58
C ASN A 182 -24.64 -0.24 8.34
N TYR A 183 -23.53 0.44 8.08
CA TYR A 183 -22.70 0.23 6.89
C TYR A 183 -22.06 -1.16 6.88
N THR A 184 -21.57 -1.64 8.04
CA THR A 184 -20.99 -2.98 8.17
C THR A 184 -21.99 -4.09 7.87
N ASP A 185 -23.24 -3.94 8.31
CA ASP A 185 -24.33 -4.90 8.10
C ASP A 185 -24.61 -5.14 6.60
N VAL A 186 -24.39 -4.13 5.75
CA VAL A 186 -24.50 -4.25 4.29
C VAL A 186 -23.54 -5.30 3.75
N TYR A 187 -22.29 -5.29 4.17
CA TYR A 187 -21.30 -6.26 3.68
C TYR A 187 -21.45 -7.63 4.34
N ASP A 188 -21.75 -7.67 5.65
CA ASP A 188 -21.87 -8.92 6.40
C ASP A 188 -23.01 -9.79 5.86
N LYS A 189 -24.22 -9.24 5.74
CA LYS A 189 -25.40 -9.99 5.25
C LYS A 189 -25.33 -10.36 3.78
N ASN A 190 -24.43 -9.75 3.01
CA ASN A 190 -24.15 -10.10 1.62
C ASN A 190 -22.90 -10.99 1.45
N ASN A 191 -22.36 -11.55 2.54
CA ASN A 191 -21.19 -12.44 2.55
C ASN A 191 -19.89 -11.79 2.03
N LEU A 192 -19.82 -10.46 2.05
CA LEU A 192 -18.64 -9.69 1.61
C LEU A 192 -17.71 -9.32 2.78
N LEU A 193 -18.12 -9.56 4.03
CA LEU A 193 -17.30 -9.38 5.22
C LEU A 193 -16.75 -10.74 5.69
N THR A 194 -15.60 -11.11 5.16
CA THR A 194 -14.94 -12.41 5.39
C THR A 194 -13.59 -12.24 6.08
N ASN A 195 -12.94 -13.36 6.40
CA ASN A 195 -11.60 -13.35 6.98
C ASN A 195 -10.49 -12.85 6.03
N LYS A 196 -10.82 -12.64 4.75
CA LYS A 196 -9.96 -12.07 3.71
C LYS A 196 -10.38 -10.67 3.27
N THR A 197 -11.42 -10.10 3.88
CA THR A 197 -11.91 -8.76 3.52
C THR A 197 -11.06 -7.68 4.18
N VAL A 198 -10.68 -6.67 3.40
CA VAL A 198 -9.98 -5.47 3.87
C VAL A 198 -10.85 -4.26 3.57
N MET A 199 -11.30 -3.55 4.61
CA MET A 199 -12.09 -2.32 4.47
C MET A 199 -11.23 -1.09 4.74
N ALA A 200 -11.24 -0.13 3.82
CA ALA A 200 -10.47 1.10 3.97
C ALA A 200 -11.11 2.07 4.98
N HIS A 201 -10.27 2.93 5.55
CA HIS A 201 -10.61 4.06 6.44
C HIS A 201 -11.11 3.68 7.84
N GLY A 202 -12.35 3.17 7.95
CA GLY A 202 -12.97 2.81 9.22
C GLY A 202 -13.21 3.95 10.23
N CYS A 203 -13.13 5.23 9.83
CA CYS A 203 -13.12 6.38 10.75
C CYS A 203 -14.34 6.48 11.69
N TYR A 204 -15.47 5.90 11.31
CA TYR A 204 -16.77 6.06 11.98
C TYR A 204 -17.40 4.73 12.39
N LEU A 205 -16.62 3.64 12.42
CA LEU A 205 -17.11 2.34 12.88
C LEU A 205 -17.45 2.41 14.38
N SER A 206 -18.63 1.92 14.75
CA SER A 206 -19.00 1.75 16.16
C SER A 206 -18.27 0.57 16.82
N GLU A 207 -18.30 0.48 18.15
CA GLU A 207 -17.76 -0.70 18.86
C GLU A 207 -18.46 -1.99 18.41
N GLU A 208 -19.78 -1.95 18.19
CA GLU A 208 -20.52 -3.12 17.69
C GLU A 208 -20.08 -3.53 16.27
N GLU A 209 -19.73 -2.56 15.41
CA GLU A 209 -19.18 -2.87 14.09
C GLU A 209 -17.78 -3.48 14.20
N LEU A 210 -16.93 -3.00 15.11
CA LEU A 210 -15.61 -3.60 15.37
C LEU A 210 -15.70 -5.03 15.90
N ASP A 211 -16.70 -5.32 16.75
CA ASP A 211 -16.97 -6.70 17.20
C ASP A 211 -17.31 -7.62 16.02
N VAL A 212 -18.14 -7.16 15.07
CA VAL A 212 -18.46 -7.93 13.85
C VAL A 212 -17.21 -8.15 13.00
N PHE A 213 -16.36 -7.12 12.83
CA PHE A 213 -15.08 -7.27 12.12
C PHE A 213 -14.20 -8.34 12.75
N ARG A 214 -14.07 -8.34 14.08
CA ARG A 214 -13.31 -9.35 14.82
C ARG A 214 -13.90 -10.75 14.58
N GLU A 215 -15.21 -10.92 14.74
CA GLU A 215 -15.88 -12.21 14.58
C GLU A 215 -15.73 -12.79 13.18
N ARG A 216 -15.82 -11.96 12.14
CA ARG A 216 -15.61 -12.39 10.75
C ARG A 216 -14.14 -12.54 10.38
N GLY A 217 -13.24 -11.99 11.20
CA GLY A 217 -11.82 -11.89 10.89
C GLY A 217 -11.52 -10.92 9.76
N ALA A 218 -12.38 -9.93 9.53
CA ALA A 218 -12.13 -8.87 8.56
C ALA A 218 -11.04 -7.92 9.05
N SER A 219 -10.47 -7.15 8.12
CA SER A 219 -9.33 -6.26 8.37
C SER A 219 -9.67 -4.81 8.04
N ILE A 220 -8.96 -3.87 8.65
CA ILE A 220 -9.04 -2.43 8.33
C ILE A 220 -7.74 -1.97 7.66
N SER A 221 -7.85 -1.17 6.61
CA SER A 221 -6.74 -0.39 6.05
C SER A 221 -6.82 1.06 6.54
N HIS A 222 -5.92 1.45 7.44
CA HIS A 222 -5.86 2.82 7.93
C HIS A 222 -5.17 3.74 6.92
N CYS A 223 -5.91 4.70 6.37
CA CYS A 223 -5.43 5.63 5.35
C CYS A 223 -5.28 7.06 5.89
N PRO A 224 -4.35 7.34 6.80
CA PRO A 224 -4.34 8.57 7.59
C PRO A 224 -4.09 9.83 6.76
N ASN A 225 -3.29 9.76 5.69
CA ASN A 225 -3.04 10.92 4.83
C ASN A 225 -4.34 11.34 4.13
N SER A 226 -5.02 10.41 3.47
CA SER A 226 -6.31 10.65 2.82
C SER A 226 -7.37 11.16 3.80
N ASN A 227 -7.51 10.49 4.95
CA ASN A 227 -8.49 10.86 5.96
C ASN A 227 -8.33 12.32 6.44
N LEU A 228 -7.09 12.81 6.53
CA LEU A 228 -6.80 14.20 6.88
C LEU A 228 -6.99 15.14 5.68
N SER A 229 -6.46 14.79 4.52
CA SER A 229 -6.51 15.61 3.30
C SER A 229 -7.93 15.88 2.84
N LEU A 230 -8.81 14.87 2.89
CA LEU A 230 -10.21 15.00 2.50
C LEU A 230 -11.13 15.36 3.67
N SER A 231 -10.56 15.77 4.81
CA SER A 231 -11.30 16.10 6.04
C SER A 231 -12.30 15.02 6.45
N SER A 232 -11.96 13.75 6.20
CA SER A 232 -12.86 12.63 6.42
C SER A 232 -13.02 12.27 7.88
N GLY A 233 -11.96 12.32 8.70
CA GLY A 233 -12.03 11.99 10.13
C GLY A 233 -10.74 11.38 10.70
N LEU A 234 -10.79 10.93 11.95
CA LEU A 234 -9.65 10.33 12.66
C LEU A 234 -10.01 8.89 13.05
N LEU A 235 -9.34 7.89 12.46
CA LEU A 235 -9.50 6.50 12.89
C LEU A 235 -8.85 6.29 14.27
N ASN A 236 -9.63 5.77 15.24
CA ASN A 236 -9.10 5.40 16.56
C ASN A 236 -8.41 4.03 16.53
N VAL A 237 -7.18 3.98 16.03
CA VAL A 237 -6.40 2.73 15.91
C VAL A 237 -6.19 2.00 17.25
N PRO A 238 -5.87 2.66 18.39
CA PRO A 238 -5.83 1.97 19.68
C PRO A 238 -7.12 1.22 20.02
N GLU A 239 -8.28 1.77 19.65
CA GLU A 239 -9.58 1.15 19.87
C GLU A 239 -9.80 -0.07 18.98
N VAL A 240 -9.42 0.03 17.71
CA VAL A 240 -9.42 -1.10 16.76
C VAL A 240 -8.55 -2.26 17.27
N LEU A 241 -7.34 -1.94 17.74
CA LEU A 241 -6.42 -2.92 18.30
C LEU A 241 -6.95 -3.55 19.60
N ARG A 242 -7.62 -2.77 20.46
CA ARG A 242 -8.28 -3.27 21.68
C ARG A 242 -9.36 -4.30 21.37
N HIS A 243 -10.10 -4.09 20.29
CA HIS A 243 -11.12 -5.03 19.79
C HIS A 243 -10.51 -6.26 19.07
N GLY A 244 -9.19 -6.34 18.90
CA GLY A 244 -8.53 -7.48 18.24
C GLY A 244 -8.80 -7.56 16.73
N VAL A 245 -9.18 -6.44 16.10
CA VAL A 245 -9.37 -6.35 14.64
C VAL A 245 -8.02 -6.19 13.96
N LYS A 246 -7.81 -6.93 12.87
CA LYS A 246 -6.58 -6.84 12.06
C LYS A 246 -6.51 -5.48 11.38
N ILE A 247 -5.35 -4.83 11.39
CA ILE A 247 -5.19 -3.50 10.81
C ILE A 247 -3.80 -3.29 10.19
N GLY A 248 -3.80 -2.73 8.98
CA GLY A 248 -2.63 -2.27 8.24
C GLY A 248 -2.69 -0.78 7.92
N LEU A 249 -1.70 -0.26 7.19
CA LEU A 249 -1.68 1.11 6.67
C LEU A 249 -1.88 1.11 5.15
N GLY A 250 -2.67 2.06 4.66
CA GLY A 250 -2.85 2.34 3.22
C GLY A 250 -2.38 3.74 2.87
N THR A 251 -1.85 3.93 1.67
CA THR A 251 -1.55 5.27 1.14
C THR A 251 -2.79 5.98 0.62
N ASP A 252 -3.73 5.20 0.07
CA ASP A 252 -4.96 5.67 -0.55
C ASP A 252 -4.73 6.77 -1.61
N VAL A 253 -3.71 6.58 -2.45
CA VAL A 253 -3.54 7.47 -3.61
C VAL A 253 -4.83 7.43 -4.43
N ALA A 254 -5.44 8.55 -4.83
CA ALA A 254 -4.98 9.94 -4.71
C ALA A 254 -5.67 10.78 -3.62
N GLY A 255 -6.61 10.21 -2.85
CA GLY A 255 -7.20 10.89 -1.70
C GLY A 255 -6.10 11.26 -0.70
N GLY A 256 -5.19 10.31 -0.47
CA GLY A 256 -3.86 10.56 0.05
C GLY A 256 -2.90 10.99 -1.06
N TYR A 257 -2.24 12.14 -0.90
CA TYR A 257 -1.38 12.67 -1.96
C TYR A 257 -0.03 11.94 -2.11
N SER A 258 0.40 11.19 -1.10
CA SER A 258 1.70 10.53 -1.08
C SER A 258 1.61 9.07 -1.47
N SER A 259 2.54 8.62 -2.32
CA SER A 259 2.71 7.19 -2.67
C SER A 259 3.69 6.45 -1.75
N SER A 260 4.15 7.10 -0.68
CA SER A 260 5.15 6.56 0.23
C SER A 260 4.51 6.03 1.51
N MET A 261 4.78 4.77 1.85
CA MET A 261 4.37 4.19 3.14
C MET A 261 5.08 4.85 4.34
N LEU A 262 6.25 5.48 4.15
CA LEU A 262 6.86 6.32 5.19
C LEU A 262 5.97 7.52 5.54
N ASP A 263 5.28 8.08 4.55
CA ASP A 263 4.30 9.14 4.77
C ASP A 263 3.11 8.62 5.58
N ALA A 264 2.56 7.47 5.20
CA ALA A 264 1.47 6.81 5.92
C ALA A 264 1.85 6.52 7.39
N ILE A 265 3.09 6.06 7.66
CA ILE A 265 3.63 5.88 9.02
C ILE A 265 3.59 7.21 9.79
N ARG A 266 4.16 8.28 9.21
CA ARG A 266 4.21 9.60 9.87
C ARG A 266 2.81 10.11 10.19
N ARG A 267 1.87 9.99 9.24
CA ARG A 267 0.49 10.47 9.40
C ARG A 267 -0.29 9.61 10.40
N ALA A 268 -0.09 8.30 10.46
CA ALA A 268 -0.71 7.45 11.48
C ALA A 268 -0.27 7.82 12.90
N VAL A 269 1.03 8.11 13.11
CA VAL A 269 1.51 8.65 14.39
C VAL A 269 0.80 9.96 14.72
N MET A 270 0.73 10.90 13.77
CA MET A 270 0.09 12.20 13.97
C MET A 270 -1.40 12.08 14.29
N VAL A 271 -2.16 11.23 13.59
CA VAL A 271 -3.57 10.97 13.87
C VAL A 271 -3.75 10.47 15.30
N SER A 272 -2.91 9.52 15.74
CA SER A 272 -2.97 9.02 17.13
C SER A 272 -2.63 10.10 18.17
N ASN A 273 -1.70 11.01 17.85
CA ASN A 273 -1.38 12.16 18.69
C ASN A 273 -2.57 13.12 18.77
N MET A 274 -3.26 13.39 17.67
CA MET A 274 -4.45 14.26 17.65
C MET A 274 -5.57 13.69 18.54
N LEU A 275 -5.80 12.38 18.51
CA LEU A 275 -6.75 11.72 19.42
C LEU A 275 -6.35 11.88 20.88
N SER A 276 -5.05 11.78 21.18
CA SER A 276 -4.54 11.96 22.54
C SER A 276 -4.63 13.41 23.03
N VAL A 277 -4.26 14.38 22.18
CA VAL A 277 -4.38 15.82 22.47
C VAL A 277 -5.84 16.21 22.74
N ASN A 278 -6.77 15.62 21.98
CA ASN A 278 -8.22 15.82 22.17
C ASN A 278 -8.81 15.00 23.33
N LYS A 279 -7.97 14.31 24.13
CA LYS A 279 -8.37 13.50 25.28
C LYS A 279 -9.35 12.36 24.95
N ILE A 280 -9.38 11.93 23.69
CA ILE A 280 -10.11 10.73 23.27
C ILE A 280 -9.37 9.49 23.78
N ASN A 281 -8.03 9.48 23.65
CA ASN A 281 -7.18 8.41 24.14
C ASN A 281 -6.19 8.91 25.20
N ALA A 282 -5.88 8.05 26.17
CA ALA A 282 -4.89 8.36 27.22
C ALA A 282 -3.45 8.44 26.68
N LYS A 283 -3.12 7.70 25.61
CA LYS A 283 -1.80 7.66 24.97
C LYS A 283 -1.94 7.55 23.45
N SER A 284 -0.93 8.04 22.74
CA SER A 284 -0.77 7.87 21.29
C SER A 284 0.01 6.59 20.96
N LEU A 285 0.01 6.22 19.68
CA LEU A 285 0.85 5.13 19.18
C LEU A 285 2.30 5.56 19.11
N THR A 286 3.20 4.66 19.48
CA THR A 286 4.63 4.81 19.27
C THR A 286 5.01 4.57 17.81
N LEU A 287 6.18 5.08 17.38
CA LEU A 287 6.68 4.82 16.04
C LEU A 287 6.90 3.32 15.77
N LYS A 288 7.33 2.55 16.79
CA LYS A 288 7.50 1.09 16.67
C LYS A 288 6.16 0.37 16.42
N GLU A 289 5.10 0.79 17.10
CA GLU A 289 3.76 0.24 16.86
C GLU A 289 3.27 0.55 15.45
N VAL A 290 3.45 1.78 14.97
CA VAL A 290 3.04 2.16 13.61
C VAL A 290 3.91 1.50 12.54
N PHE A 291 5.21 1.35 12.78
CA PHE A 291 6.10 0.57 11.92
C PHE A 291 5.64 -0.90 11.80
N ARG A 292 5.18 -1.49 12.92
CA ARG A 292 4.55 -2.82 12.89
C ARG A 292 3.31 -2.82 12.01
N LEU A 293 2.45 -1.80 12.07
CA LEU A 293 1.28 -1.69 11.18
C LEU A 293 1.67 -1.61 9.70
N ALA A 294 2.76 -0.92 9.37
CA ALA A 294 3.25 -0.76 8.00
C ALA A 294 3.96 -2.01 7.41
N THR A 295 4.21 -3.03 8.24
CA THR A 295 4.92 -4.25 7.88
C THR A 295 4.09 -5.48 8.27
N LEU A 296 4.31 -6.05 9.46
CA LEU A 296 3.62 -7.25 9.94
C LEU A 296 2.10 -7.05 10.02
N GLY A 297 1.62 -5.92 10.54
CA GLY A 297 0.18 -5.62 10.64
C GLY A 297 -0.49 -5.54 9.28
N GLY A 298 0.15 -4.90 8.30
CA GLY A 298 -0.29 -4.90 6.91
C GLY A 298 -0.34 -6.31 6.31
N SER A 299 0.69 -7.12 6.55
CA SER A 299 0.69 -8.53 6.11
C SER A 299 -0.44 -9.35 6.77
N GLN A 300 -0.74 -9.12 8.05
CA GLN A 300 -1.86 -9.77 8.76
C GLN A 300 -3.20 -9.33 8.18
N ALA A 301 -3.36 -8.03 7.90
CA ALA A 301 -4.56 -7.48 7.29
C ALA A 301 -4.85 -8.14 5.93
N LEU A 302 -3.80 -8.40 5.13
CA LEU A 302 -3.89 -9.07 3.83
C LEU A 302 -3.86 -10.61 3.91
N GLY A 303 -3.71 -11.21 5.09
CA GLY A 303 -3.62 -12.68 5.24
C GLY A 303 -2.32 -13.30 4.69
N LEU A 304 -1.24 -12.52 4.63
CA LEU A 304 0.09 -12.90 4.14
C LEU A 304 1.13 -12.99 5.27
N ASP A 305 0.75 -12.87 6.53
CA ASP A 305 1.65 -12.81 7.69
C ASP A 305 2.44 -14.10 7.95
N ARG A 306 2.04 -15.23 7.36
CA ARG A 306 2.84 -16.46 7.34
C ARG A 306 3.95 -16.45 6.30
N GLN A 307 3.89 -15.54 5.33
CA GLN A 307 4.78 -15.47 4.17
C GLN A 307 5.71 -14.26 4.24
N ILE A 308 5.25 -13.11 4.75
CA ILE A 308 6.00 -11.85 4.76
C ILE A 308 5.81 -11.08 6.08
N GLY A 309 6.31 -9.84 6.13
CA GLY A 309 6.03 -8.86 7.19
C GLY A 309 7.09 -8.77 8.30
N ASN A 310 7.98 -9.76 8.43
CA ASN A 310 9.16 -9.72 9.28
C ASN A 310 10.22 -10.73 8.78
N PHE A 311 11.34 -10.87 9.51
CA PHE A 311 12.46 -11.74 9.16
C PHE A 311 12.43 -13.12 9.86
N GLU A 312 11.25 -13.62 10.25
CA GLU A 312 11.14 -14.99 10.78
C GLU A 312 11.59 -16.02 9.73
N VAL A 313 12.33 -17.04 10.16
CA VAL A 313 12.82 -18.12 9.29
C VAL A 313 11.64 -18.82 8.60
N GLY A 314 11.75 -19.01 7.29
CA GLY A 314 10.70 -19.64 6.46
C GLY A 314 9.83 -18.65 5.68
N LYS A 315 9.90 -17.35 6.00
CA LYS A 315 9.26 -16.29 5.23
C LYS A 315 10.03 -15.93 3.97
N GLU A 316 9.32 -15.34 3.01
CA GLU A 316 9.88 -14.75 1.82
C GLU A 316 10.66 -13.47 2.16
N PHE A 317 11.78 -13.28 1.46
CA PHE A 317 12.64 -12.12 1.70
C PHE A 317 12.14 -10.90 0.91
N ASP A 318 11.07 -10.30 1.45
CA ASP A 318 10.57 -8.98 1.06
C ASP A 318 11.22 -7.95 1.98
N ALA A 319 12.24 -7.23 1.50
CA ALA A 319 13.14 -6.45 2.35
C ALA A 319 13.70 -5.20 1.66
N LEU A 320 14.07 -4.21 2.48
CA LEU A 320 14.66 -2.94 2.07
C LEU A 320 16.05 -2.80 2.66
N LEU A 321 17.06 -2.56 1.83
CA LEU A 321 18.36 -2.12 2.30
C LEU A 321 18.32 -0.59 2.45
N ILE A 322 18.48 -0.13 3.69
CA ILE A 322 18.44 1.29 4.01
C ILE A 322 19.85 1.81 4.25
N ASN A 323 20.20 2.89 3.55
CA ASN A 323 21.40 3.66 3.76
C ASN A 323 21.04 5.10 4.16
N PRO A 324 21.05 5.44 5.46
CA PRO A 324 20.82 6.80 5.93
C PRO A 324 21.89 7.81 5.50
N LYS A 325 23.04 7.34 5.00
CA LYS A 325 24.14 8.16 4.47
C LYS A 325 24.23 8.10 2.94
N ALA A 326 23.17 7.67 2.27
CA ALA A 326 23.09 7.67 0.82
C ALA A 326 23.42 9.05 0.24
N SER A 327 23.83 9.07 -1.03
CA SER A 327 24.12 10.32 -1.72
C SER A 327 22.89 11.23 -1.73
N ASP A 328 23.07 12.50 -1.38
CA ASP A 328 21.98 13.48 -1.25
C ASP A 328 20.88 13.07 -0.24
N SER A 329 21.25 12.33 0.81
CA SER A 329 20.30 11.94 1.84
C SER A 329 19.64 13.16 2.51
N PRO A 330 18.32 13.10 2.81
CA PRO A 330 17.64 14.09 3.66
C PRO A 330 17.99 13.95 5.15
N ILE A 331 18.84 13.01 5.55
CA ILE A 331 19.14 12.68 6.94
C ILE A 331 20.56 13.12 7.28
N ASP A 332 20.67 14.11 8.17
CA ASP A 332 21.93 14.45 8.80
C ASP A 332 22.17 13.54 10.01
N LEU A 333 23.30 12.83 9.99
CA LEU A 333 23.81 12.03 11.10
C LEU A 333 24.94 12.77 11.82
N PHE A 334 24.87 12.76 13.14
CA PHE A 334 25.87 13.31 14.06
C PHE A 334 26.54 12.17 14.81
N TYR A 335 27.73 12.42 15.37
CA TYR A 335 28.48 11.39 16.13
C TYR A 335 27.63 10.74 17.23
N VAL A 336 26.76 11.52 17.89
CA VAL A 336 25.86 11.03 18.95
C VAL A 336 24.83 10.01 18.47
N ASP A 337 24.49 9.99 17.17
CA ASP A 337 23.59 8.98 16.60
C ASP A 337 24.25 7.59 16.54
N PHE A 338 25.58 7.53 16.69
CA PHE A 338 26.38 6.30 16.72
C PHE A 338 26.82 5.92 18.14
N VAL A 339 26.31 6.57 19.20
CA VAL A 339 26.68 6.30 20.60
C VAL A 339 25.44 5.85 21.38
N GLY A 340 25.42 4.63 21.93
CA GLY A 340 24.30 4.08 22.71
C GLY A 340 23.57 2.93 22.01
N ASP A 341 22.23 2.85 22.14
CA ASP A 341 21.42 1.93 21.32
C ASP A 341 21.26 2.52 19.90
N ILE A 342 22.32 2.36 19.12
CA ILE A 342 22.54 2.88 17.76
C ILE A 342 21.39 2.50 16.82
N SER A 343 20.80 1.32 17.03
CA SER A 343 19.75 0.79 16.15
C SER A 343 18.49 1.65 16.19
N GLU A 344 18.07 2.08 17.37
CA GLU A 344 16.78 2.74 17.52
C GLU A 344 16.79 4.18 17.00
N ALA A 345 17.83 4.98 17.30
CA ALA A 345 17.89 6.37 16.86
C ALA A 345 17.97 6.52 15.33
N ILE A 346 18.81 5.70 14.68
CA ILE A 346 18.99 5.73 13.22
C ILE A 346 17.72 5.27 12.50
N ILE A 347 17.08 4.19 12.98
CA ILE A 347 15.81 3.71 12.42
C ILE A 347 14.73 4.78 12.55
N GLN A 348 14.61 5.43 13.71
CA GLN A 348 13.63 6.51 13.90
C GLN A 348 13.90 7.71 12.98
N LYS A 349 15.15 8.14 12.84
CA LYS A 349 15.53 9.20 11.89
C LYS A 349 15.14 8.85 10.46
N PHE A 350 15.41 7.62 10.02
CA PHE A 350 14.97 7.16 8.71
C PHE A 350 13.44 7.19 8.57
N LEU A 351 12.71 6.63 9.53
CA LEU A 351 11.25 6.60 9.46
C LEU A 351 10.62 8.00 9.44
N TYR A 352 11.19 8.98 10.15
CA TYR A 352 10.70 10.37 10.17
C TYR A 352 11.18 11.26 9.02
N LEU A 353 12.42 11.10 8.57
CA LEU A 353 13.09 12.04 7.66
C LEU A 353 13.48 11.43 6.32
N GLY A 354 13.64 10.11 6.24
CA GLY A 354 14.09 9.41 5.05
C GLY A 354 13.11 9.47 3.89
N ASP A 355 13.63 9.20 2.69
CA ASP A 355 12.83 9.04 1.48
C ASP A 355 13.47 8.01 0.54
N ASP A 356 13.01 7.97 -0.71
CA ASP A 356 13.48 6.99 -1.69
C ASP A 356 14.99 7.04 -2.01
N ARG A 357 15.69 8.12 -1.67
CA ARG A 357 17.16 8.21 -1.79
C ARG A 357 17.88 7.32 -0.80
N ASN A 358 17.26 7.03 0.35
CA ASN A 358 17.84 6.18 1.39
C ASN A 358 17.57 4.68 1.17
N ILE A 359 16.70 4.32 0.23
CA ILE A 359 16.35 2.94 -0.06
C ILE A 359 17.22 2.49 -1.25
N GLU A 360 18.40 1.95 -0.96
CA GLU A 360 19.39 1.56 -1.97
C GLU A 360 18.88 0.36 -2.78
N GLU A 361 18.26 -0.60 -2.10
CA GLU A 361 17.84 -1.85 -2.70
C GLU A 361 16.51 -2.34 -2.14
N VAL A 362 15.72 -2.95 -3.01
CA VAL A 362 14.43 -3.54 -2.67
C VAL A 362 14.40 -4.96 -3.18
N TYR A 363 14.03 -5.88 -2.29
CA TYR A 363 13.90 -7.29 -2.55
C TYR A 363 12.44 -7.72 -2.41
N VAL A 364 11.96 -8.57 -3.33
CA VAL A 364 10.66 -9.25 -3.26
C VAL A 364 10.87 -10.72 -3.59
N SER A 365 10.40 -11.61 -2.73
CA SER A 365 10.69 -13.06 -2.79
C SER A 365 12.18 -13.37 -2.98
N GLY A 366 13.05 -12.58 -2.34
CA GLY A 366 14.52 -12.70 -2.44
C GLY A 366 15.13 -12.23 -3.75
N LYS A 367 14.34 -11.74 -4.72
CA LYS A 367 14.84 -11.14 -5.96
C LYS A 367 14.99 -9.63 -5.77
N GLN A 368 16.15 -9.09 -6.14
CA GLN A 368 16.34 -7.64 -6.17
C GLN A 368 15.54 -7.03 -7.32
N VAL A 369 14.58 -6.15 -7.00
CA VAL A 369 13.70 -5.46 -7.95
C VAL A 369 14.01 -3.97 -8.09
N VAL A 370 14.73 -3.40 -7.12
CA VAL A 370 15.34 -2.07 -7.18
C VAL A 370 16.83 -2.21 -6.81
N PRO A 371 17.77 -1.61 -7.58
CA PRO A 371 17.57 -0.76 -8.76
C PRO A 371 16.93 -1.46 -9.96
N PHE A 372 16.13 -0.73 -10.74
CA PHE A 372 15.46 -1.29 -11.92
C PHE A 372 16.49 -1.62 -13.01
N SER A 373 16.42 -2.84 -13.56
CA SER A 373 17.30 -3.24 -14.65
C SER A 373 17.06 -2.39 -15.91
N SER A 374 18.12 -2.18 -16.68
CA SER A 374 18.05 -1.44 -17.95
C SER A 374 17.23 -2.16 -19.03
N SER A 375 16.98 -3.46 -18.86
CA SER A 375 16.15 -4.30 -19.74
C SER A 375 14.66 -4.20 -19.45
N VAL A 376 14.25 -3.82 -18.23
CA VAL A 376 12.84 -3.60 -17.88
C VAL A 376 12.49 -2.14 -18.17
N LYS A 377 12.35 -1.80 -19.46
CA LYS A 377 11.79 -0.52 -19.93
C LYS A 377 10.27 -0.63 -20.12
N GLY A 378 9.54 0.45 -19.83
CA GLY A 378 8.19 0.64 -20.36
C GLY A 378 8.26 0.82 -21.88
N ARG A 379 7.20 0.49 -22.63
CA ARG A 379 7.21 0.64 -24.09
C ARG A 379 7.28 2.10 -24.57
N ILE A 380 7.09 3.06 -23.67
CA ILE A 380 6.94 4.47 -24.01
C ILE A 380 8.28 5.22 -23.87
N ASN A 381 8.85 5.63 -25.01
CA ASN A 381 9.86 6.67 -25.09
C ASN A 381 9.17 8.04 -24.97
N PHE A 382 9.45 8.79 -23.91
CA PHE A 382 8.88 10.12 -23.71
C PHE A 382 9.60 11.14 -24.59
N SER A 383 8.94 11.62 -25.65
CA SER A 383 9.27 12.93 -26.22
C SER A 383 8.65 13.99 -25.32
N ALA A 384 9.47 14.68 -24.52
CA ALA A 384 9.01 15.84 -23.76
C ALA A 384 8.42 16.89 -24.72
N PRO A 385 7.23 17.45 -24.46
CA PRO A 385 6.82 18.67 -25.14
C PRO A 385 7.81 19.79 -24.82
N SER A 386 8.06 20.66 -25.81
CA SER A 386 8.98 21.80 -25.75
C SER A 386 8.88 22.56 -24.42
N PRO A 387 10.01 22.97 -23.80
CA PRO A 387 9.96 23.72 -22.55
C PRO A 387 9.17 25.03 -22.77
N TYR A 388 8.14 25.24 -21.95
CA TYR A 388 7.53 26.55 -21.80
C TYR A 388 8.58 27.49 -21.20
N SER A 389 8.92 28.55 -21.93
CA SER A 389 9.77 29.63 -21.43
C SER A 389 9.01 30.41 -20.35
N ALA A 390 9.41 30.27 -19.10
CA ALA A 390 8.99 31.17 -18.03
C ALA A 390 9.67 32.53 -18.24
N LEU A 391 8.94 33.48 -18.85
CA LEU A 391 9.32 34.88 -18.88
C LEU A 391 8.95 35.50 -17.53
N PHE A 392 9.94 35.69 -16.66
CA PHE A 392 9.80 36.59 -15.52
C PHE A 392 9.93 38.02 -16.05
N ALA A 393 8.82 38.78 -16.00
CA ALA A 393 8.89 40.22 -16.12
C ALA A 393 9.39 40.79 -14.79
N SER A 394 10.50 41.53 -14.84
CA SER A 394 11.13 42.25 -13.72
C SER A 394 10.29 43.44 -13.26
#